data_AF-A0A397IPG6-F1
#
_entry.id   AF-A0A397IPG6-F1
#
_cell.length_a   1.000
_cell.length_b   1.000
_cell.length_c   1.000
_cell.angle_alpha   90.00
_cell.angle_beta   90.00
_cell.angle_gamma   90.00
#
_symmetry.space_group_name_H-M   'P 1'
#
loop_
_entity.id
_entity.type
_entity.pdbx_description
1 polymer ?
#
loop_
_entity_poly.entity_id
_entity_poly.type
_entity_poly.pdbx_seq_one_letter_code
_entity_poly.pdbx_strand_id
1 'polypeptide(L)'
;MKICNGLRPKIPFHTPKSITRMIMRCWDARVTYRSTFVELYNELKDYYQDYKKNKDSEIVIQIKKAEEFSPSTNTIAITTSLDYKTHPQAIYTNRLLNFSSLPEPKNDENFEKELINWFFFSDLNFY
;
A
#
# COMPACT_ATOMS: atom_id res chain seq x y z
N MET A 1 19.49 4.94 -4.84
CA MET A 1 18.70 6.14 -5.20
C MET A 1 17.52 5.85 -6.15
N LYS A 2 16.97 4.63 -6.20
CA LYS A 2 15.89 4.27 -7.15
C LYS A 2 14.55 4.96 -6.81
N ILE A 3 14.24 5.10 -5.52
CA ILE A 3 13.01 5.73 -5.03
C ILE A 3 12.96 7.23 -5.37
N CYS A 4 14.09 7.93 -5.27
CA CYS A 4 14.23 9.34 -5.68
C CYS A 4 13.97 9.53 -7.18
N ASN A 5 14.11 8.48 -7.99
CA ASN A 5 13.81 8.49 -9.42
C ASN A 5 12.37 8.08 -9.74
N GLY A 6 11.50 7.97 -8.75
CA GLY A 6 10.08 7.66 -8.93
C GLY A 6 9.69 6.19 -8.85
N LEU A 7 10.67 5.28 -8.79
CA LEU A 7 10.39 3.86 -8.61
C LEU A 7 9.73 3.60 -7.24
N ARG A 8 8.70 2.75 -7.24
CA ARG A 8 8.00 2.30 -6.03
C ARG A 8 8.11 0.78 -5.90
N PRO A 9 8.06 0.23 -4.67
CA PRO A 9 7.96 -1.21 -4.50
C PRO A 9 6.71 -1.77 -5.18
N LYS A 10 6.82 -2.98 -5.74
CA LYS A 10 5.68 -3.68 -6.32
C LYS A 10 4.71 -4.08 -5.20
N ILE A 11 3.45 -3.67 -5.31
CA ILE A 11 2.39 -4.09 -4.40
C ILE A 11 2.03 -5.55 -4.73
N PRO A 12 1.96 -6.46 -3.75
CA PRO A 12 1.53 -7.84 -3.99
C PRO A 12 0.13 -7.89 -4.60
N PHE A 13 -0.07 -8.70 -5.64
CA PHE A 13 -1.34 -8.75 -6.40
C PHE A 13 -2.55 -9.18 -5.56
N HIS A 14 -2.33 -9.91 -4.47
CA HIS A 14 -3.37 -10.33 -3.53
C HIS A 14 -3.74 -9.25 -2.50
N THR A 15 -3.11 -8.07 -2.55
CA THR A 15 -3.48 -6.96 -1.67
C THR A 15 -4.89 -6.46 -2.03
N PRO A 16 -5.80 -6.27 -1.04
CA PRO A 16 -7.12 -5.72 -1.31
C PRO A 16 -7.06 -4.44 -2.15
N LYS A 17 -7.89 -4.35 -3.19
CA LYS A 17 -7.90 -3.22 -4.15
C LYS A 17 -8.05 -1.88 -3.43
N SER A 18 -8.92 -1.83 -2.42
CA SER A 18 -9.12 -0.63 -1.60
C SER A 18 -7.82 -0.16 -0.91
N ILE A 19 -7.01 -1.09 -0.41
CA ILE A 19 -5.72 -0.81 0.22
C ILE A 19 -4.68 -0.40 -0.84
N THR A 20 -4.63 -1.11 -1.96
CA THR A 20 -3.75 -0.75 -3.10
C THR A 20 -3.98 0.68 -3.56
N ARG A 21 -5.24 1.08 -3.77
CA ARG A 21 -5.62 2.45 -4.16
C ARG A 21 -5.11 3.48 -3.16
N MET A 22 -5.26 3.18 -1.87
CA MET A 22 -4.81 4.06 -0.79
C MET A 22 -3.28 4.21 -0.77
N ILE A 23 -2.54 3.11 -0.94
CA ILE A 23 -1.07 3.13 -1.04
C ILE A 23 -0.63 4.00 -2.23
N MET A 24 -1.26 3.84 -3.40
CA MET A 24 -0.88 4.59 -4.60
C MET A 24 -1.12 6.10 -4.44
N ARG A 25 -2.26 6.51 -3.87
CA ARG A 25 -2.53 7.93 -3.54
C ARG A 25 -1.45 8.50 -2.59
N CYS A 26 -1.04 7.73 -1.59
CA CYS A 26 0.03 8.14 -0.68
C CYS A 26 1.40 8.28 -1.36
N TRP A 27 1.67 7.49 -2.41
CA TRP A 27 2.94 7.45 -3.12
C TRP A 27 3.08 8.47 -4.26
N ASP A 28 2.01 9.17 -4.62
CA ASP A 28 2.05 10.20 -5.65
C ASP A 28 3.04 11.29 -5.26
N ALA A 29 3.95 11.62 -6.18
CA ALA A 29 4.94 12.68 -6.03
C ALA A 29 4.29 14.07 -6.00
N ARG A 30 3.15 14.24 -6.67
CA ARG A 30 2.40 15.50 -6.70
C ARG A 30 1.58 15.64 -5.42
N VAL A 31 1.87 16.70 -4.67
CA VAL A 31 1.24 16.96 -3.37
C VAL A 31 -0.28 17.05 -3.46
N THR A 32 -0.81 17.60 -4.56
CA THR A 32 -2.26 17.78 -4.78
C THR A 32 -3.04 16.47 -4.93
N TYR A 33 -2.38 15.38 -5.30
CA TYR A 33 -3.01 14.06 -5.45
C TYR A 33 -2.78 13.16 -4.24
N ARG A 34 -1.91 13.58 -3.32
CA ARG A 34 -1.61 12.81 -2.11
C ARG A 34 -2.71 13.03 -1.09
N SER A 35 -3.29 11.93 -0.61
CA SER A 35 -4.27 11.98 0.46
C SER A 35 -3.69 12.63 1.72
N THR A 36 -4.50 13.44 2.37
CA THR A 36 -4.22 13.91 3.72
C THR A 36 -4.42 12.78 4.72
N PHE A 37 -3.80 12.90 5.90
CA PHE A 37 -4.00 11.94 6.98
C PHE A 37 -5.48 11.81 7.38
N VAL A 38 -6.22 12.91 7.39
CA VAL A 38 -7.65 12.93 7.77
C VAL A 38 -8.49 12.12 6.79
N GLU A 39 -8.25 12.27 5.48
CA GLU A 39 -8.95 11.50 4.45
C GLU A 39 -8.66 9.99 4.59
N LEU A 40 -7.38 9.63 4.78
CA LEU A 40 -6.97 8.25 4.99
C LEU A 40 -7.61 7.63 6.24
N TYR A 41 -7.63 8.39 7.33
CA TYR A 41 -8.23 7.95 8.59
C TYR A 41 -9.73 7.69 8.43
N ASN A 42 -10.46 8.60 7.77
CA ASN A 42 -11.89 8.44 7.54
C ASN A 42 -12.18 7.22 6.64
N GLU A 43 -11.45 7.07 5.54
CA GLU A 43 -11.60 5.93 4.62
C GLU A 43 -11.35 4.59 5.34
N LEU A 44 -10.27 4.50 6.13
CA LEU A 44 -9.98 3.31 6.94
C LEU A 44 -11.03 3.04 8.02
N LYS A 45 -11.55 4.10 8.65
CA LYS A 45 -12.62 3.99 9.64
C LYS A 45 -13.89 3.44 9.00
N ASP A 46 -14.24 3.90 7.81
CA ASP A 46 -15.42 3.41 7.09
C ASP A 46 -15.25 1.94 6.72
N TYR A 47 -14.08 1.54 6.18
CA TYR A 47 -13.77 0.12 5.94
C TYR A 47 -13.90 -0.75 7.20
N TYR A 48 -13.43 -0.25 8.35
CA TYR A 48 -13.57 -0.96 9.60
C TYR A 48 -15.03 -1.10 10.04
N GLN A 49 -15.85 -0.07 9.85
CA GLN A 49 -17.28 -0.13 10.16
C GLN A 49 -18.01 -1.13 9.23
N ASP A 50 -17.71 -1.10 7.94
CA ASP A 50 -18.28 -2.03 6.95
C ASP A 50 -17.89 -3.47 7.26
N TYR A 51 -16.62 -3.71 7.58
CA TYR A 51 -16.13 -5.01 8.02
C TYR A 51 -16.90 -5.54 9.25
N LYS A 52 -17.15 -4.67 10.24
CA LYS A 52 -17.84 -5.04 11.47
C LYS A 52 -19.34 -5.30 11.27
N LYS A 53 -19.98 -4.57 10.36
CA LYS A 53 -21.45 -4.57 10.19
C LYS A 53 -21.93 -5.48 9.07
N ASN A 54 -21.15 -5.63 8.00
CA ASN A 54 -21.55 -6.30 6.78
C ASN A 54 -20.49 -7.32 6.31
N LYS A 55 -20.77 -8.61 6.54
CA LYS A 55 -19.90 -9.73 6.14
C LYS A 55 -19.77 -9.92 4.63
N ASP A 56 -20.65 -9.29 3.86
CA ASP A 56 -20.71 -9.32 2.40
C ASP A 56 -20.29 -7.97 1.79
N SER A 57 -19.73 -7.06 2.60
CA SER A 57 -19.13 -5.84 2.08
C SER A 57 -17.94 -6.16 1.16
N GLU A 58 -17.74 -5.31 0.16
CA GLU A 58 -16.66 -5.46 -0.81
C GLU A 58 -15.28 -5.58 -0.13
N ILE A 59 -15.05 -4.84 0.96
CA ILE A 59 -13.80 -4.93 1.73
C ILE A 59 -13.63 -6.31 2.39
N VAL A 60 -14.69 -6.90 2.95
CA VAL A 60 -14.62 -8.24 3.54
C VAL A 60 -14.35 -9.30 2.47
N ILE A 61 -15.00 -9.18 1.31
CA ILE A 61 -14.76 -10.09 0.18
C ILE A 61 -13.31 -10.00 -0.31
N GLN A 62 -12.78 -8.78 -0.46
CA GLN A 62 -11.39 -8.58 -0.86
C GLN A 62 -10.39 -9.10 0.19
N ILE A 63 -10.67 -8.91 1.50
CA ILE A 63 -9.84 -9.45 2.58
C ILE A 63 -9.83 -10.98 2.55
N LYS A 64 -11.00 -11.64 2.45
CA LYS A 64 -11.10 -13.10 2.37
C LYS A 64 -10.31 -13.65 1.18
N LYS A 65 -10.46 -13.02 0.01
CA LYS A 65 -9.66 -13.38 -1.19
C LYS A 65 -8.16 -13.22 -0.93
N ALA A 66 -7.74 -12.14 -0.27
CA ALA A 66 -6.34 -11.93 0.08
C ALA A 66 -5.81 -13.01 1.05
N GLU A 67 -6.62 -13.42 2.02
CA GLU A 67 -6.33 -14.48 2.98
C GLU A 67 -6.15 -15.85 2.32
N GLU A 68 -6.88 -16.16 1.23
CA GLU A 68 -6.70 -17.41 0.46
C GLU A 68 -5.30 -17.54 -0.16
N PHE A 69 -4.66 -16.41 -0.52
CA PHE A 69 -3.29 -16.39 -1.06
C PHE A 69 -2.22 -16.32 0.05
N SER A 70 -2.62 -16.09 1.30
CA SER A 70 -1.75 -16.19 2.45
C SER A 70 -1.73 -17.66 2.89
N PRO A 71 -0.60 -18.38 2.83
CA PRO A 71 -0.55 -19.72 3.40
C PRO A 71 -0.99 -19.62 4.86
N SER A 72 -2.00 -20.40 5.22
CA SER A 72 -2.74 -20.39 6.49
C SER A 72 -1.84 -20.22 7.72
N THR A 73 -1.51 -18.97 8.01
CA THR A 73 -1.01 -18.54 9.31
C THR A 73 -2.19 -17.88 9.99
N ASN A 74 -3.18 -18.73 10.32
CA ASN A 74 -3.95 -18.47 11.52
C ASN A 74 -2.93 -18.20 12.60
N THR A 75 -2.99 -17.00 13.18
CA THR A 75 -1.95 -16.37 14.01
C THR A 75 -0.87 -15.68 13.17
N ILE A 76 -0.99 -14.36 13.01
CA ILE A 76 0.15 -13.48 13.28
C ILE A 76 0.60 -13.86 14.69
N ALA A 77 1.45 -14.89 14.79
CA ALA A 77 2.14 -15.18 16.02
C ALA A 77 2.99 -13.94 16.27
N ILE A 78 2.51 -13.10 17.18
CA ILE A 78 3.22 -11.96 17.77
C ILE A 78 4.55 -12.44 18.43
N THR A 79 4.91 -13.72 18.34
CA THR A 79 5.95 -14.37 19.14
C THR A 79 6.97 -15.24 18.40
N THR A 80 6.95 -15.38 17.06
CA THR A 80 8.02 -16.14 16.38
C THR A 80 8.88 -15.24 15.52
N SER A 81 9.99 -14.80 16.11
CA SER A 81 11.24 -14.37 15.46
C SER A 81 11.06 -13.95 14.00
N LEU A 82 10.62 -12.72 13.78
CA LEU A 82 10.73 -12.10 12.46
C LEU A 82 12.24 -12.08 12.16
N ASP A 83 12.72 -13.00 11.32
CA ASP A 83 14.14 -13.10 10.95
C ASP A 83 14.46 -11.99 9.95
N TYR A 84 14.31 -10.73 10.40
CA TYR A 84 14.57 -9.56 9.58
C TYR A 84 16.09 -9.47 9.40
N LYS A 85 16.55 -9.85 8.21
CA LYS A 85 17.93 -9.61 7.83
C LYS A 85 18.18 -8.10 7.83
N THR A 86 18.99 -7.65 8.78
CA THR A 86 19.52 -6.30 8.77
C THR A 86 20.61 -6.22 7.72
N HIS A 87 20.62 -5.13 6.95
CA HIS A 87 21.72 -4.90 6.01
C HIS A 87 22.91 -4.37 6.82
N PRO A 88 24.14 -4.87 6.64
CA PRO A 88 25.29 -4.47 7.46
C PRO A 88 25.63 -2.97 7.37
N GLN A 89 25.14 -2.29 6.32
CA GLN A 89 25.28 -0.83 6.14
C GLN A 89 24.06 -0.01 6.60
N ALA A 90 22.99 -0.66 7.08
CA ALA A 90 21.79 0.04 7.53
C ALA A 90 21.98 0.57 8.96
N ILE A 91 21.55 1.81 9.18
CA ILE A 91 21.54 2.47 10.49
C ILE A 91 20.09 2.54 10.93
N TYR A 92 19.76 1.88 12.04
CA TYR A 92 18.40 1.77 12.59
C TYR A 92 18.13 2.75 13.74
N THR A 93 19.12 3.58 14.08
CA THR A 93 18.95 4.67 15.04
C THR A 93 18.60 5.97 14.33
N ASN A 94 17.92 6.88 15.05
CA ASN A 94 17.58 8.19 14.52
C ASN A 94 18.85 8.93 14.08
N ARG A 95 18.87 9.40 12.83
CA ARG A 95 19.94 10.21 12.27
C ARG A 95 19.35 11.32 11.43
N LEU A 96 19.91 12.52 11.55
CA LEU A 96 19.59 13.60 10.62
C LEU A 96 20.07 13.21 9.22
N LEU A 97 19.16 13.22 8.25
CA LEU A 97 19.47 12.99 6.85
C LEU A 97 19.63 14.33 6.15
N ASN A 98 20.78 14.54 5.50
CA ASN A 98 20.98 15.70 4.64
C ASN A 98 20.46 15.38 3.23
N PHE A 99 19.46 16.12 2.78
CA PHE A 99 18.77 15.91 1.50
C PHE A 99 19.08 17.00 0.47
N SER A 100 20.06 17.86 0.71
CA SER A 100 20.34 19.05 -0.12
C SER A 100 20.68 18.77 -1.59
N SER A 101 20.91 17.50 -1.98
CA SER A 101 21.23 17.07 -3.35
C SER A 101 20.23 16.08 -3.95
N LEU A 102 19.03 15.92 -3.36
CA LEU A 102 18.01 15.06 -3.96
C LEU A 102 17.30 15.75 -5.13
N PRO A 103 16.96 15.01 -6.19
CA PRO A 103 16.11 15.53 -7.25
C PRO A 103 14.69 15.78 -6.72
N GLU A 104 13.93 16.61 -7.44
CA GLU A 104 12.50 16.77 -7.15
C GLU A 104 11.78 15.41 -7.21
N PRO A 105 10.82 15.16 -6.30
CA PRO A 105 10.00 13.97 -6.36
C PRO A 105 9.29 13.86 -7.72
N LYS A 106 9.43 12.70 -8.36
CA LYS A 106 8.70 12.37 -9.59
C LYS A 106 8.03 11.02 -9.47
N ASN A 107 7.00 10.80 -10.27
CA ASN A 107 6.40 9.48 -10.48
C ASN A 107 7.15 8.74 -11.59
N ASP A 108 7.07 7.41 -11.58
CA ASP A 108 7.51 6.60 -12.72
C ASP A 108 6.63 6.89 -13.95
N GLU A 109 7.17 6.76 -15.17
CA GLU A 109 6.43 7.01 -16.41
C GLU A 109 5.19 6.12 -16.55
N ASN A 110 5.21 4.92 -15.97
CA ASN A 110 4.08 4.01 -15.99
C ASN A 110 3.13 4.17 -14.80
N PHE A 111 3.43 5.03 -13.83
CA PHE A 111 2.63 5.19 -12.61
C PHE A 111 1.16 5.52 -12.90
N GLU A 112 0.90 6.44 -13.84
CA GLU A 112 -0.46 6.81 -14.24
C GLU A 112 -1.17 5.69 -14.98
N LYS A 113 -0.44 4.96 -15.84
CA LYS A 113 -0.99 3.79 -16.55
C LYS A 113 -1.35 2.69 -15.56
N GLU A 114 -0.53 2.47 -14.54
CA GLU A 114 -0.82 1.53 -13.47
C GLU A 114 -2.05 1.99 -12.67
N LEU A 115 -2.14 3.27 -12.28
CA LEU A 115 -3.32 3.82 -11.61
C LEU A 115 -4.58 3.59 -12.42
N ILE A 116 -4.58 4.03 -13.68
CA ILE A 116 -5.67 3.87 -14.64
C ILE A 116 -6.03 2.39 -14.79
N ASN A 117 -5.07 1.53 -15.09
CA ASN A 117 -5.32 0.09 -15.22
C ASN A 117 -5.96 -0.50 -13.96
N TRP A 118 -5.52 -0.08 -12.77
CA TRP A 118 -6.14 -0.50 -11.53
C TRP A 118 -7.58 0.00 -11.37
N PHE A 119 -7.91 1.20 -11.85
CA PHE A 119 -9.28 1.71 -11.84
C PHE A 119 -10.17 1.03 -12.89
N PHE A 120 -9.66 0.74 -14.09
CA PHE A 120 -10.48 0.21 -15.19
C PHE A 120 -10.60 -1.31 -15.16
N PHE A 121 -9.53 -2.05 -14.85
CA PHE A 121 -9.58 -3.52 -14.79
C PHE A 121 -10.11 -4.04 -13.45
N SER A 122 -10.25 -3.19 -12.42
CA SER A 122 -10.94 -3.57 -11.18
C SER A 122 -12.43 -3.80 -11.38
N ASP A 123 -13.03 -3.12 -12.35
CA ASP A 123 -14.48 -3.04 -12.57
C ASP A 123 -14.95 -4.08 -13.60
N LEU A 124 -14.03 -4.63 -14.41
CA LEU A 124 -14.30 -5.62 -15.46
C LEU A 124 -14.13 -7.08 -15.01
N ASN A 125 -13.65 -7.35 -13.79
CA ASN A 125 -13.44 -8.72 -13.28
C ASN A 125 -14.58 -9.19 -12.34
N PHE A 126 -15.82 -8.83 -12.66
CA PHE A 126 -17.03 -9.40 -12.08
C PHE A 126 -17.98 -9.87 -13.18
N TYR A 127 -17.57 -10.92 -13.92
CA TYR A 127 -18.46 -11.90 -14.56
C TYR A 127 -17.74 -13.25 -14.61
#